data_AF-A0ABD3XJB0-F1
#
_entry.id   AF-A0ABD3XJB0-F1
#
_cell.length_a   1.000
_cell.length_b   1.000
_cell.length_c   1.000
_cell.angle_alpha   90.00
_cell.angle_beta   90.00
_cell.angle_gamma   90.00
#
_symmetry.space_group_name_H-M   'P 1'
#
loop_
_entity.id
_entity.type
_entity.pdbx_description
1 polymer ?
#
loop_
_entity_poly.entity_id
_entity_poly.type
_entity_poly.pdbx_seq_one_letter_code
_entity_poly.pdbx_strand_id
1 'polypeptide(L)'
;MVIKYLKDDLLKQCATGGDGIVRPSDIMWVLTVPAIWNDSAKQFMREAALQAGLSTTKLKLALEPETESLFCRHLPIDIMIGGIDISKMKAGSKYMVIDAGGWTVDITVHQVIEGGRLKEIHKASGSAWGGTKVDEAYRQFLISIVGNPVFQTFVNKHMDDYLDITREFEIKKRKQEPLTD
;
A
#
# COMPACT_ATOMS: atom_id res chain seq x y z
N MET A 1 13.20 -13.41 5.23
CA MET A 1 12.46 -12.20 5.65
C MET A 1 12.52 -11.17 4.53
N VAL A 2 11.37 -10.60 4.12
CA VAL A 2 11.24 -9.73 2.93
C VAL A 2 12.12 -8.47 3.00
N ILE A 3 12.18 -7.80 4.16
CA ILE A 3 13.00 -6.58 4.33
C ILE A 3 14.46 -6.82 3.98
N LYS A 4 15.03 -7.94 4.47
CA LYS A 4 16.42 -8.31 4.18
C LYS A 4 16.64 -8.54 2.69
N TYR A 5 15.72 -9.28 2.05
CA TYR A 5 15.80 -9.56 0.62
C TYR A 5 15.79 -8.26 -0.20
N LEU A 6 14.84 -7.36 0.05
CA LEU A 6 14.73 -6.08 -0.69
C LEU A 6 15.96 -5.20 -0.48
N LYS A 7 16.47 -5.14 0.76
CA LYS A 7 17.69 -4.40 1.08
C LYS A 7 18.90 -4.96 0.33
N ASP A 8 19.12 -6.27 0.39
CA ASP A 8 20.26 -6.93 -0.26
C ASP A 8 20.17 -6.80 -1.79
N ASP A 9 18.96 -6.91 -2.36
CA ASP A 9 18.72 -6.72 -3.79
C ASP A 9 18.99 -5.28 -4.25
N LEU A 10 18.50 -4.27 -3.51
CA LEU A 10 18.79 -2.86 -3.81
C LEU A 10 20.30 -2.58 -3.79
N LEU A 11 21.00 -3.06 -2.75
CA LEU A 11 22.45 -2.87 -2.64
C LEU A 11 23.22 -3.52 -3.80
N LYS A 12 22.76 -4.70 -4.26
CA LYS A 12 23.32 -5.36 -5.44
C LYS A 12 23.10 -4.53 -6.70
N GLN A 13 21.89 -3.98 -6.90
CA GLN A 13 21.58 -3.12 -8.04
C GLN A 13 22.43 -1.84 -8.03
N CYS A 14 22.61 -1.20 -6.86
CA CYS A 14 23.47 -0.03 -6.70
C CYS A 14 24.93 -0.34 -7.04
N ALA A 15 25.43 -1.53 -6.72
CA ALA A 15 26.79 -1.94 -7.05
C ALA A 15 27.00 -2.19 -8.55
N THR A 16 25.94 -2.49 -9.30
CA THR A 16 26.00 -2.80 -10.74
C THR A 16 25.63 -1.63 -11.66
N GLY A 17 25.03 -0.56 -11.12
CA GLY A 17 24.19 0.37 -11.88
C GLY A 17 24.75 1.75 -12.25
N GLY A 18 25.99 2.14 -11.90
CA GLY A 18 26.51 3.45 -12.33
C GLY A 18 27.92 3.85 -11.87
N ASP A 19 28.37 5.02 -12.33
CA ASP A 19 29.72 5.59 -12.12
C ASP A 19 30.01 6.05 -10.67
N GLY A 20 29.08 5.85 -9.73
CA GLY A 20 29.19 6.29 -8.34
C GLY A 20 29.11 5.13 -7.34
N ILE A 21 30.06 5.09 -6.39
CA ILE A 21 30.05 4.10 -5.30
C ILE A 21 29.01 4.54 -4.24
N VAL A 22 27.83 3.91 -4.24
CA VAL A 22 26.85 4.07 -3.16
C VAL A 22 27.23 3.15 -2.01
N ARG A 23 27.60 3.71 -0.85
CA ARG A 23 27.89 2.90 0.34
C ARG A 23 26.61 2.66 1.13
N PRO A 24 26.47 1.53 1.84
CA PRO A 24 25.33 1.30 2.73
C PRO A 24 25.10 2.42 3.75
N SER A 25 26.15 3.11 4.18
CA SER A 25 26.10 4.26 5.10
C SER A 25 25.45 5.51 4.49
N ASP A 26 25.42 5.61 3.17
CA ASP A 26 24.88 6.77 2.45
C ASP A 26 23.35 6.66 2.31
N ILE A 27 22.77 5.49 2.59
CA ILE A 27 21.34 5.22 2.43
C ILE A 27 20.58 5.48 3.73
N MET A 28 19.48 6.24 3.64
CA MET A 28 18.46 6.37 4.69
C MET A 28 17.27 5.49 4.31
N TRP A 29 16.93 4.53 5.15
CA TRP A 29 15.80 3.64 4.95
C TRP A 29 14.55 4.25 5.57
N VAL A 30 13.50 4.40 4.75
CA VAL A 30 12.18 4.83 5.19
C VAL A 30 11.23 3.68 4.93
N LEU A 31 10.68 3.09 5.99
CA LEU A 31 9.66 2.04 5.89
C LEU A 31 8.31 2.66 6.18
N THR A 32 7.39 2.54 5.24
CA THR A 32 5.99 2.93 5.46
C THR A 32 5.28 1.90 6.32
N VAL A 33 4.40 2.36 7.20
CA VAL A 33 3.55 1.52 8.04
C VAL A 33 2.12 2.06 8.07
N PRO A 34 1.10 1.21 8.20
CA PRO A 34 -0.29 1.66 8.30
C PRO A 34 -0.49 2.57 9.51
N ALA A 35 -1.26 3.65 9.32
CA ALA A 35 -1.56 4.57 10.41
C ALA A 35 -2.42 3.91 11.52
N ILE A 36 -3.26 2.93 11.15
CA ILE A 36 -4.11 2.18 12.08
C ILE A 36 -3.33 1.26 13.03
N TRP A 37 -2.05 1.01 12.77
CA TRP A 37 -1.23 0.17 13.65
C TRP A 37 -1.00 0.83 15.00
N ASN A 38 -1.07 0.01 16.05
CA ASN A 38 -0.68 0.41 17.40
C ASN A 38 0.85 0.51 17.52
N ASP A 39 1.32 1.08 18.63
CA ASP A 39 2.75 1.30 18.86
C ASP A 39 3.54 -0.02 18.94
N SER A 40 2.92 -1.09 19.43
CA SER A 40 3.54 -2.43 19.49
C SER A 40 3.81 -2.98 18.09
N ALA A 41 2.87 -2.87 17.15
CA ALA A 41 3.05 -3.31 15.77
C ALA A 41 4.09 -2.45 15.03
N LYS A 42 4.10 -1.14 15.28
CA LYS A 42 5.13 -0.22 14.75
C LYS A 42 6.52 -0.57 15.30
N GLN A 43 6.61 -0.87 16.59
CA GLN A 43 7.85 -1.31 17.24
C GLN A 43 8.33 -2.66 16.69
N PHE A 44 7.41 -3.60 16.48
CA PHE A 44 7.72 -4.89 15.85
C PHE A 44 8.33 -4.71 14.46
N MET A 45 7.78 -3.82 13.62
CA MET A 45 8.36 -3.50 12.31
C MET A 45 9.78 -2.93 12.43
N ARG A 46 10.02 -2.06 13.41
CA ARG A 46 11.36 -1.54 13.69
C ARG A 46 12.32 -2.67 14.05
N GLU A 47 11.94 -3.59 14.92
CA GLU A 47 12.78 -4.73 15.29
C GLU A 47 13.05 -5.68 14.12
N ALA A 48 12.05 -5.96 13.30
CA ALA A 48 12.20 -6.75 12.08
C ALA A 48 13.21 -6.08 11.11
N ALA A 49 13.15 -4.76 10.97
CA ALA A 49 14.10 -3.98 10.18
C ALA A 49 15.54 -4.07 10.73
N LEU A 50 15.71 -4.01 12.06
CA LEU A 50 17.02 -4.17 12.68
C LEU A 50 17.58 -5.58 12.49
N GLN A 51 16.74 -6.62 12.63
CA GLN A 51 17.12 -8.00 12.33
C GLN A 51 17.47 -8.21 10.85
N ALA A 52 16.96 -7.35 9.96
CA ALA A 52 17.33 -7.33 8.54
C ALA A 52 18.71 -6.73 8.29
N GLY A 53 19.36 -6.14 9.32
CA GLY A 53 20.63 -5.44 9.22
C GLY A 53 20.49 -3.97 8.85
N LEU A 54 19.32 -3.35 9.03
CA LEU A 54 19.16 -1.90 8.91
C LEU A 54 19.67 -1.20 10.18
N SER A 55 20.38 -0.08 10.04
CA SER A 55 20.89 0.68 11.19
C SER A 55 19.78 1.52 11.81
N THR A 56 19.72 1.57 13.15
CA THR A 56 18.82 2.46 13.91
C THR A 56 18.96 3.92 13.53
N THR A 57 20.19 4.37 13.23
CA THR A 57 20.50 5.76 12.85
C THR A 57 20.10 6.11 11.41
N LYS A 58 19.85 5.09 10.58
CA LYS A 58 19.51 5.20 9.16
C LYS A 58 18.15 4.58 8.86
N LEU A 59 17.26 4.53 9.86
CA LEU A 59 15.93 3.95 9.74
C LEU A 59 14.86 4.90 10.30
N LYS A 60 13.91 5.28 9.46
CA LYS A 60 12.68 5.96 9.86
C LYS A 60 11.47 5.11 9.51
N LEU A 61 10.47 5.14 10.39
CA LEU A 61 9.12 4.74 10.01
C LEU A 61 8.37 5.99 9.57
N ALA A 62 7.62 5.87 8.47
CA ALA A 62 6.69 6.89 8.01
C ALA A 62 5.28 6.30 8.00
N LEU A 63 4.26 7.10 8.30
CA LEU A 63 2.89 6.64 8.13
C LEU A 63 2.55 6.63 6.63
N GLU A 64 1.89 5.57 6.19
CA GLU A 64 1.36 5.45 4.83
C GLU A 64 0.55 6.69 4.39
N PRO A 65 -0.48 7.14 5.14
CA PRO A 65 -1.30 8.28 4.70
C PRO A 65 -0.56 9.61 4.66
N GLU A 66 0.50 9.79 5.48
CA GLU A 66 1.38 10.96 5.39
C GLU A 66 2.22 10.91 4.11
N THR A 67 2.75 9.73 3.80
CA THR A 67 3.57 9.50 2.60
C THR A 67 2.73 9.67 1.33
N GLU A 68 1.51 9.15 1.32
CA GLU A 68 0.52 9.34 0.24
C GLU A 68 0.12 10.80 0.10
N SER A 69 -0.16 11.49 1.20
CA SER A 69 -0.46 12.93 1.17
C SER A 69 0.67 13.74 0.58
N LEU A 70 1.91 13.42 0.95
CA LEU A 70 3.09 14.04 0.37
C LEU A 70 3.20 13.70 -1.11
N PHE A 71 3.03 12.44 -1.50
CA PHE A 71 3.05 12.03 -2.90
C PHE A 71 2.01 12.79 -3.74
N CYS A 72 0.75 12.82 -3.31
CA CYS A 72 -0.34 13.52 -3.99
C CYS A 72 -0.11 15.04 -4.08
N ARG A 73 0.65 15.65 -3.17
CA ARG A 73 1.07 17.06 -3.29
C ARG A 73 2.13 17.30 -4.35
N HIS A 74 2.92 16.30 -4.68
CA HIS A 74 3.96 16.41 -5.71
C HIS A 74 3.49 15.84 -7.06
N LEU A 75 2.27 15.28 -7.12
CA LEU A 75 1.70 14.80 -8.37
C LEU A 75 1.33 15.96 -9.29
N PRO A 76 1.68 15.85 -10.58
CA PRO A 76 1.14 16.74 -11.61
C PRO A 76 -0.40 16.72 -11.62
N ILE A 77 -1.02 17.90 -11.75
CA ILE A 77 -2.48 18.10 -11.67
C ILE A 77 -3.22 17.27 -12.74
N ASP A 78 -2.59 17.08 -13.90
CA ASP A 78 -3.09 16.30 -15.04
C ASP A 78 -3.30 14.81 -14.72
N ILE A 79 -2.66 14.29 -13.68
CA ILE A 79 -2.81 12.91 -13.22
C ILE A 79 -3.88 12.80 -12.11
N MET A 80 -4.30 13.94 -11.53
CA MET A 80 -5.28 13.97 -10.46
C MET A 80 -6.70 14.03 -11.02
N ILE A 81 -7.50 13.00 -10.75
CA ILE A 81 -8.93 13.00 -11.09
C ILE A 81 -9.60 14.18 -10.36
N GLY A 82 -10.20 15.09 -11.12
CA GLY A 82 -10.84 16.31 -10.60
C GLY A 82 -9.96 17.56 -10.56
N GLY A 83 -8.68 17.49 -10.97
CA GLY A 83 -7.81 18.66 -11.15
C GLY A 83 -7.48 19.46 -9.88
N ILE A 84 -7.63 18.83 -8.70
CA ILE A 84 -7.38 19.50 -7.41
C ILE A 84 -5.89 19.43 -7.08
N ASP A 85 -5.24 20.60 -7.13
CA ASP A 85 -3.85 20.74 -6.70
C ASP A 85 -3.74 20.79 -5.16
N ILE A 86 -3.41 19.64 -4.54
CA ILE A 86 -3.24 19.55 -3.09
C ILE A 86 -2.07 20.42 -2.60
N SER A 87 -1.07 20.71 -3.45
CA SER A 87 0.07 21.57 -3.09
C SER A 87 -0.34 23.03 -2.86
N LYS A 88 -1.43 23.48 -3.50
CA LYS A 88 -1.97 24.84 -3.37
C LYS A 88 -2.98 25.00 -2.23
N MET A 89 -3.25 23.94 -1.46
CA MET A 89 -4.14 24.03 -0.31
C MET A 89 -3.58 24.99 0.76
N LYS A 90 -4.42 25.93 1.20
CA LYS A 90 -4.04 26.92 2.22
C LYS A 90 -4.06 26.29 3.61
N ALA A 91 -3.35 26.90 4.56
CA ALA A 91 -3.48 26.55 5.96
C ALA A 91 -4.98 26.63 6.39
N GLY A 92 -5.44 25.60 7.10
CA GLY A 92 -6.85 25.42 7.46
C GLY A 92 -7.61 24.47 6.52
N SER A 93 -7.14 24.22 5.30
CA SER A 93 -7.73 23.25 4.38
C SER A 93 -7.68 21.84 4.97
N LYS A 94 -8.77 21.08 4.78
CA LYS A 94 -8.92 19.70 5.25
C LYS A 94 -9.20 18.79 4.07
N TYR A 95 -8.65 17.58 4.10
CA TYR A 95 -8.90 16.56 3.10
C TYR A 95 -8.76 15.17 3.71
N MET A 96 -9.37 14.20 3.04
CA MET A 96 -9.32 12.79 3.43
C MET A 96 -8.42 12.04 2.45
N VAL A 97 -7.61 11.14 2.99
CA VAL A 97 -6.87 10.14 2.23
C VAL A 97 -7.56 8.81 2.48
N ILE A 98 -7.88 8.11 1.39
CA ILE A 98 -8.45 6.76 1.40
C ILE A 98 -7.47 5.89 0.62
N ASP A 99 -6.66 5.12 1.33
CA ASP A 99 -5.83 4.08 0.72
C ASP A 99 -6.64 2.79 0.65
N ALA A 100 -6.91 2.32 -0.56
CA ALA A 100 -7.67 1.10 -0.82
C ALA A 100 -6.76 0.02 -1.39
N GLY A 101 -6.01 -0.62 -0.50
CA GLY A 101 -5.09 -1.70 -0.84
C GLY A 101 -5.77 -3.04 -1.15
N GLY A 102 -4.93 -4.07 -1.30
CA GLY A 102 -5.42 -5.43 -1.54
C GLY A 102 -6.13 -6.05 -0.32
N TRP A 103 -5.64 -5.76 0.88
CA TRP A 103 -6.16 -6.34 2.12
C TRP A 103 -6.96 -5.34 2.94
N THR A 104 -6.41 -4.14 3.16
CA THR A 104 -7.01 -3.11 3.98
C THR A 104 -7.53 -1.95 3.15
N VAL A 105 -8.48 -1.23 3.73
CA VAL A 105 -8.77 0.15 3.36
C VAL A 105 -8.45 0.99 4.59
N ASP A 106 -7.59 1.99 4.43
CA ASP A 106 -7.11 2.88 5.47
C ASP A 106 -7.56 4.31 5.18
N ILE A 107 -8.17 4.97 6.17
CA ILE A 107 -8.81 6.27 6.05
C ILE A 107 -8.20 7.21 7.08
N THR A 108 -7.65 8.32 6.59
CA THR A 108 -7.06 9.38 7.42
C THR A 108 -7.56 10.75 6.99
N VAL A 109 -7.76 11.65 7.95
CA VAL A 109 -8.17 13.04 7.67
C VAL A 109 -7.05 13.98 8.09
N HIS A 110 -6.55 14.74 7.13
CA HIS A 110 -5.49 15.71 7.32
C HIS A 110 -6.02 17.14 7.25
N GLN A 111 -5.41 18.00 8.05
CA GLN A 111 -5.49 19.44 7.92
C GLN A 111 -4.12 19.99 7.54
N VAL A 112 -4.09 20.88 6.54
CA VAL A 112 -2.91 21.68 6.23
C VAL A 112 -2.76 22.74 7.31
N ILE A 113 -1.61 22.77 7.97
CA ILE A 113 -1.26 23.80 8.94
C ILE A 113 -0.20 24.74 8.35
N GLU A 114 0.21 25.74 9.14
CA GLU A 114 1.22 26.72 8.73
C GLU A 114 2.51 26.05 8.22
N GLY A 115 3.15 26.67 7.22
CA GLY A 115 4.32 26.11 6.55
C GLY A 115 4.02 24.89 5.68
N GLY A 116 2.75 24.63 5.37
CA GLY A 116 2.32 23.50 4.54
C GLY A 116 2.41 22.15 5.24
N ARG A 117 2.67 22.08 6.55
CA ARG A 117 2.75 20.81 7.27
C ARG A 117 1.36 20.15 7.37
N LEU A 118 1.35 18.87 7.68
CA LEU A 118 0.13 18.08 7.85
C LEU A 118 -0.11 17.76 9.32
N LYS A 119 -1.37 17.87 9.72
CA LYS A 119 -1.86 17.43 11.02
C LYS A 119 -2.99 16.45 10.81
N GLU A 120 -2.87 15.23 11.34
CA GLU A 120 -4.00 14.32 11.49
C GLU A 120 -5.00 14.92 12.48
N ILE A 121 -6.26 15.09 12.05
CA ILE A 121 -7.31 15.71 12.88
C ILE A 121 -8.31 14.70 13.45
N HIS A 122 -8.28 13.47 12.96
CA HIS A 122 -9.06 12.35 13.48
C HIS A 122 -8.19 11.10 13.46
N LYS A 123 -8.33 10.26 14.50
CA LYS A 123 -7.65 8.97 14.57
C LYS A 123 -7.90 8.19 13.28
N ALA A 124 -6.82 7.75 12.63
CA ALA A 124 -6.90 6.88 11.46
C ALA A 124 -7.83 5.68 11.73
N SER A 125 -8.64 5.33 10.73
CA SER A 125 -9.54 4.18 10.79
C SER A 125 -9.35 3.31 9.56
N GLY A 126 -9.68 2.04 9.66
CA GLY A 126 -9.47 1.10 8.58
C GLY A 126 -9.89 -0.31 8.96
N SER A 127 -10.03 -1.16 7.96
CA SER A 127 -10.43 -2.56 8.14
C SER A 127 -10.08 -3.38 6.91
N ALA A 128 -10.33 -4.68 6.98
CA ALA A 128 -10.11 -5.64 5.89
C ALA A 128 -11.18 -5.50 4.79
N TRP A 129 -11.22 -4.34 4.13
CA TRP A 129 -12.16 -3.99 3.06
C TRP A 129 -11.50 -3.90 1.68
N GLY A 130 -10.23 -4.30 1.57
CA GLY A 130 -9.46 -4.17 0.33
C GLY A 130 -9.94 -5.10 -0.79
N GLY A 131 -9.17 -5.14 -1.88
CA GLY A 131 -9.45 -5.94 -3.08
C GLY A 131 -9.77 -7.43 -2.83
N THR A 132 -9.31 -8.03 -1.73
CA THR A 132 -9.68 -9.39 -1.31
C THR A 132 -11.17 -9.57 -1.05
N LYS A 133 -11.91 -8.51 -0.71
CA LYS A 133 -13.38 -8.56 -0.62
C LYS A 133 -14.05 -8.66 -1.98
N VAL A 134 -13.42 -8.11 -3.03
CA VAL A 134 -13.87 -8.31 -4.41
C VAL A 134 -13.61 -9.76 -4.84
N ASP A 135 -12.46 -10.33 -4.46
CA ASP A 135 -12.13 -11.74 -4.74
C ASP A 135 -13.09 -12.68 -4.02
N GLU A 136 -13.43 -12.37 -2.76
CA GLU A 136 -14.45 -13.09 -2.00
C GLU A 136 -15.81 -13.03 -2.70
N ALA A 137 -16.25 -11.85 -3.14
CA ALA A 137 -17.52 -11.70 -3.85
C ALA A 137 -17.55 -12.50 -5.16
N TYR A 138 -16.44 -12.52 -5.90
CA TYR A 138 -16.30 -13.34 -7.10
C TYR A 138 -16.38 -14.83 -6.78
N ARG A 139 -15.73 -15.29 -5.70
CA ARG A 139 -15.84 -16.68 -5.25
C ARG A 139 -17.28 -17.04 -4.90
N GLN A 140 -17.98 -16.18 -4.16
CA GLN A 140 -19.40 -16.39 -3.81
C GLN A 140 -20.29 -16.42 -5.06
N PHE A 141 -19.98 -15.59 -6.06
CA PHE A 141 -20.67 -15.65 -7.35
C PHE A 141 -20.49 -17.01 -8.05
N LEU A 142 -19.28 -17.55 -8.13
CA LEU A 142 -19.05 -18.89 -8.68
C LEU A 142 -19.80 -19.96 -7.89
N ILE A 143 -19.76 -19.91 -6.55
CA ILE A 143 -20.50 -20.80 -5.66
C ILE A 143 -22.01 -20.72 -5.92
N SER A 144 -22.54 -19.52 -6.17
CA SER A 144 -23.97 -19.32 -6.45
C SER A 144 -24.44 -19.97 -7.76
N ILE A 145 -23.53 -20.18 -8.71
CA ILE A 145 -23.82 -20.81 -10.01
C ILE A 145 -23.77 -22.34 -9.90
N VAL A 146 -22.68 -22.88 -9.34
CA VAL A 146 -22.42 -24.34 -9.37
C VAL A 146 -22.83 -25.05 -8.08
N GLY A 147 -23.12 -24.32 -7.02
CA GLY A 147 -23.38 -24.84 -5.68
C GLY A 147 -22.11 -25.13 -4.88
N ASN A 148 -22.17 -24.89 -3.57
CA ASN A 148 -21.03 -25.06 -2.67
C ASN A 148 -20.39 -26.48 -2.70
N PRO A 149 -21.14 -27.60 -2.73
CA PRO A 149 -20.53 -28.93 -2.77
C PRO A 149 -19.68 -29.18 -4.01
N VAL A 150 -20.14 -28.70 -5.17
CA VAL A 150 -19.41 -28.81 -6.45
C VAL A 150 -18.17 -27.93 -6.42
N PHE A 151 -18.32 -26.67 -5.98
CA PHE A 151 -17.20 -25.74 -5.89
C PHE A 151 -16.10 -26.24 -4.94
N GLN A 152 -16.45 -26.80 -3.78
CA GLN A 152 -15.49 -27.39 -2.85
C GLN A 152 -14.78 -28.61 -3.45
N THR A 153 -15.52 -29.45 -4.19
CA THR A 153 -14.91 -30.59 -4.90
C THR A 153 -13.92 -30.10 -5.95
N PHE A 154 -14.25 -29.04 -6.69
CA PHE A 154 -13.37 -28.39 -7.66
C PHE A 154 -12.08 -27.88 -7.00
N VAL A 155 -12.18 -27.03 -5.97
CA VAL A 155 -10.99 -26.49 -5.26
C VAL A 155 -10.09 -27.61 -4.72
N ASN A 156 -10.68 -28.67 -4.15
CA ASN A 156 -9.91 -29.74 -3.52
C ASN A 156 -9.25 -30.72 -4.51
N LYS A 157 -9.88 -30.97 -5.67
CA LYS A 157 -9.40 -31.95 -6.65
C LYS A 157 -8.67 -31.32 -7.84
N HIS A 158 -8.91 -30.03 -8.09
CA HIS A 158 -8.45 -29.28 -9.26
C HIS A 158 -7.86 -27.92 -8.82
N MET A 159 -6.91 -27.96 -7.88
CA MET A 159 -6.30 -26.75 -7.32
C MET A 159 -5.60 -25.90 -8.40
N ASP A 160 -4.94 -26.54 -9.37
CA ASP A 160 -4.26 -25.83 -10.46
C ASP A 160 -5.26 -25.00 -11.29
N ASP A 161 -6.39 -25.60 -11.68
CA ASP A 161 -7.45 -24.90 -12.40
C ASP A 161 -8.06 -23.77 -11.54
N TYR A 162 -8.20 -23.96 -10.23
CA TYR A 162 -8.67 -22.91 -9.32
C TYR A 162 -7.68 -21.74 -9.22
N LEU A 163 -6.38 -22.02 -9.16
CA LEU A 163 -5.33 -21.01 -9.18
C LEU A 163 -5.33 -20.24 -10.51
N ASP A 164 -5.55 -20.92 -11.64
CA ASP A 164 -5.66 -20.28 -12.94
C ASP A 164 -6.88 -19.36 -13.02
N ILE A 165 -8.06 -19.80 -12.59
CA ILE A 165 -9.28 -18.96 -12.57
C ILE A 165 -9.10 -17.73 -11.67
N THR A 166 -8.53 -17.91 -10.47
CA THR A 166 -8.31 -16.79 -9.53
C THR A 166 -7.27 -15.80 -10.07
N ARG A 167 -6.20 -16.29 -10.72
CA ARG A 167 -5.21 -15.46 -11.39
C ARG A 167 -5.80 -14.69 -12.57
N GLU A 168 -6.58 -15.34 -13.42
CA GLU A 168 -7.26 -14.69 -14.54
C GLU A 168 -8.22 -13.61 -14.07
N PHE A 169 -8.97 -13.87 -12.99
CA PHE A 169 -9.83 -12.88 -12.39
C PHE A 169 -9.05 -11.67 -11.87
N GLU A 170 -7.94 -11.91 -11.13
CA GLU A 170 -7.07 -10.82 -10.65
C GLU A 170 -6.52 -9.97 -11.80
N ILE A 171 -6.13 -10.58 -12.92
CA ILE A 171 -5.67 -9.85 -14.11
C ILE A 171 -6.81 -8.98 -14.69
N LYS A 172 -8.03 -9.50 -14.76
CA LYS A 172 -9.19 -8.75 -15.27
C LYS A 172 -9.61 -7.62 -14.33
N LYS A 173 -9.56 -7.85 -13.01
CA LYS A 173 -9.87 -6.85 -11.98
C LYS A 173 -9.00 -5.59 -12.12
N ARG A 174 -7.73 -5.74 -12.50
CA ARG A 174 -6.79 -4.62 -12.71
C ARG A 174 -7.01 -3.84 -14.01
N LYS A 175 -7.75 -4.42 -14.98
CA LYS A 175 -7.88 -3.89 -16.35
C LYS A 175 -9.19 -3.14 -16.61
N GLN A 176 -9.90 -2.66 -15.58
CA GLN A 176 -11.11 -1.88 -15.84
C GLN A 176 -10.75 -0.54 -16.49
N GLU A 177 -11.14 -0.40 -17.75
CA GLU A 177 -11.32 0.91 -18.38
C GLU A 177 -12.44 1.63 -17.60
N PRO A 178 -12.29 2.94 -17.31
CA PRO A 178 -13.35 3.69 -16.66
C PRO A 178 -14.62 3.56 -17.49
N LEU A 179 -15.73 3.18 -16.83
CA LEU A 179 -17.05 3.18 -17.45
C LEU A 179 -17.30 4.57 -18.03
N THR A 180 -17.36 4.67 -19.35
CA THR A 180 -17.85 5.86 -20.03
C THR A 180 -19.36 5.81 -19.99
N ASP A 181 -19.96 6.71 -19.20
CA ASP A 181 -21.39 7.04 -19.28
C ASP A 181 -21.73 7.69 -20.64
#